data_AF-A0A182EID3-F1
#
_entry.id   AF-A0A182EID3-F1
#
_cell.length_a   1.000
_cell.length_b   1.000
_cell.length_c   1.000
_cell.angle_alpha   90.00
_cell.angle_beta   90.00
_cell.angle_gamma   90.00
#
_symmetry.space_group_name_H-M   'P 1'
#
loop_
_entity.id
_entity.type
_entity.pdbx_description
1 polymer ?
#
loop_
_entity_poly.entity_id
_entity_poly.type
_entity_poly.pdbx_seq_one_letter_code
_entity_poly.pdbx_strand_id
1 'polypeptide(L)'
;MNRLIILGEGSFGAVFRHVYNNRDVAIKQLYHCRHSSSSHFYSFCSELNAFRLPPSPYVVQAIALTSSGICLQIVTEFIEGKNLQQLINDDMWHVNFSQRLQLAFQ
;
A
#
# COMPACT_ATOMS: atom_id res chain seq x y z
N MET A 1 5.27 20.17 13.26
CA MET A 1 5.53 18.72 13.30
C MET A 1 4.44 18.02 12.51
N ASN A 2 4.75 17.51 11.32
CA ASN A 2 3.76 16.75 10.53
C ASN A 2 3.55 15.40 11.20
N ARG A 3 2.35 15.17 11.73
CA ARG A 3 1.96 13.91 12.37
C ARG A 3 1.75 12.87 11.26
N LEU A 4 2.49 11.77 11.29
CA LEU A 4 2.20 10.63 10.43
C LEU A 4 0.85 10.04 10.85
N ILE A 5 -0.07 9.90 9.91
CA ILE A 5 -1.39 9.29 10.16
C ILE A 5 -1.29 7.83 9.76
N ILE A 6 -1.47 6.92 10.72
CA ILE A 6 -1.53 5.48 10.45
C ILE A 6 -2.82 5.20 9.67
N LEU A 7 -2.67 4.59 8.50
CA LEU A 7 -3.77 4.14 7.65
C LEU A 7 -4.16 2.69 7.93
N GLY A 8 -3.19 1.87 8.33
CA GLY A 8 -3.41 0.48 8.67
C GLY A 8 -2.14 -0.22 9.10
N GLU A 9 -2.32 -1.35 9.76
CA GLU A 9 -1.25 -2.23 10.23
C GLU A 9 -1.48 -3.62 9.67
N GLY A 10 -0.40 -4.28 9.29
CA GLY A 10 -0.40 -5.66 8.84
C GLY A 10 0.73 -6.45 9.48
N SER A 11 0.82 -7.73 9.19
CA SER A 11 1.80 -8.63 9.81
C SER A 11 3.26 -8.27 9.55
N PHE A 12 3.55 -7.47 8.52
CA PHE A 12 4.91 -7.12 8.11
C PHE A 12 5.30 -5.69 8.53
N GLY A 13 4.33 -4.82 8.81
CA GLY A 13 4.57 -3.39 8.91
C GLY A 13 3.30 -2.55 9.03
N ALA A 14 3.49 -1.24 9.01
CA ALA A 14 2.41 -0.26 9.04
C ALA A 14 2.44 0.61 7.78
N VAL A 15 1.26 1.11 7.39
CA VAL A 15 1.08 2.05 6.28
C VAL A 15 0.70 3.41 6.85
N PHE A 16 1.38 4.45 6.39
CA PHE A 16 1.18 5.83 6.83
C PHE A 16 0.78 6.71 5.66
N ARG A 17 -0.11 7.68 5.89
CA ARG A 17 -0.33 8.79 4.95
C ARG A 17 0.75 9.85 5.17
N HIS A 18 1.31 10.35 4.08
CA HIS A 18 2.25 11.47 4.10
C HIS A 18 2.10 12.35 2.86
N VAL A 19 2.75 13.52 2.87
CA VAL A 19 2.85 14.40 1.70
C VAL A 19 4.29 14.40 1.23
N TYR A 20 4.52 14.03 -0.02
CA TYR A 20 5.82 14.04 -0.68
C TYR A 20 5.72 14.78 -2.01
N ASN A 21 6.59 15.77 -2.25
CA ASN A 21 6.54 16.65 -3.43
C ASN A 21 5.12 17.21 -3.72
N ASN A 22 4.44 17.70 -2.67
CA ASN A 22 3.07 18.23 -2.72
C ASN A 22 2.01 17.23 -3.23
N ARG A 23 2.26 15.92 -3.09
CA ARG A 23 1.31 14.85 -3.41
C ARG A 23 1.09 13.95 -2.18
N ASP A 24 -0.15 13.55 -1.95
CA ASP A 24 -0.45 12.52 -0.95
C ASP A 24 0.16 11.18 -1.39
N VAL A 25 0.81 10.52 -0.44
CA VAL A 25 1.46 9.22 -0.63
C VAL A 25 1.12 8.27 0.52
N ALA A 26 1.12 6.98 0.21
CA ALA A 26 1.10 5.93 1.22
C ALA A 26 2.53 5.39 1.41
N ILE A 27 2.99 5.37 2.65
CA ILE A 27 4.32 4.85 3.01
C ILE A 27 4.12 3.55 3.76
N LYS A 28 4.47 2.42 3.15
CA LYS A 28 4.51 1.12 3.79
C LYS A 28 5.88 0.90 4.40
N GLN A 29 5.96 0.81 5.72
CA GLN A 29 7.21 0.62 6.47
C GLN A 29 7.21 -0.74 7.15
N LEU A 30 8.27 -1.51 6.93
CA LEU A 30 8.50 -2.78 7.64
C LEU A 30 8.83 -2.52 9.12
N TYR A 31 8.29 -3.37 10.02
CA TYR A 31 8.61 -3.29 11.45
C TYR A 31 10.05 -3.71 11.78
N HIS A 32 10.66 -4.61 10.99
CA HIS A 32 11.94 -5.25 11.31
C HIS A 32 12.97 -5.17 10.17
N CYS A 33 14.25 -5.15 10.56
CA CYS A 33 15.42 -4.84 9.74
C CYS A 33 15.69 -5.82 8.57
N ARG A 34 16.45 -5.32 7.59
CA ARG A 34 17.13 -6.03 6.46
C ARG A 34 17.81 -7.38 6.78
N HIS A 35 18.06 -7.69 8.06
CA HIS A 35 18.86 -8.83 8.51
C HIS A 35 18.05 -9.95 9.18
N SER A 36 16.72 -9.85 9.28
CA SER A 36 15.94 -11.01 9.72
C SER A 36 15.80 -11.99 8.55
N SER A 37 16.23 -13.24 8.72
CA SER A 37 15.94 -14.37 7.81
C SER A 37 14.46 -14.75 7.80
N SER A 38 13.58 -13.83 8.18
CA SER A 38 12.16 -14.07 8.33
C SER A 38 11.48 -14.08 6.97
N SER A 39 10.43 -14.88 6.86
CA SER A 39 9.50 -14.85 5.72
C SER A 39 9.03 -13.43 5.37
N HIS A 40 9.01 -12.53 6.36
CA HIS A 40 8.65 -11.13 6.18
C HIS A 40 9.56 -10.35 5.24
N PHE A 41 10.87 -10.60 5.28
CA PHE A 41 11.81 -9.96 4.36
C PHE A 41 11.62 -10.45 2.93
N TYR A 42 11.43 -11.75 2.72
CA TYR A 42 11.18 -12.31 1.40
C TYR A 42 9.85 -11.83 0.79
N SER A 43 8.78 -11.74 1.58
CA SER A 43 7.51 -11.17 1.13
C SER A 43 7.68 -9.71 0.68
N PHE A 44 8.48 -8.93 1.41
CA PHE A 44 8.78 -7.55 1.02
C PHE A 44 9.60 -7.49 -0.28
N CYS A 45 10.63 -8.31 -0.44
CA CYS A 45 11.38 -8.41 -1.69
C CYS A 45 10.48 -8.81 -2.87
N SER A 46 9.53 -9.72 -2.66
CA SER A 46 8.55 -10.07 -3.69
C SER A 46 7.66 -8.89 -4.08
N GLU A 47 7.23 -8.07 -3.12
CA GLU A 47 6.48 -6.84 -3.39
C GLU A 47 7.32 -5.82 -4.17
N LEU A 48 8.60 -5.64 -3.81
CA LEU A 48 9.53 -4.82 -4.58
C LEU A 48 9.69 -5.31 -6.01
N ASN A 49 9.79 -6.63 -6.20
CA ASN A 49 9.91 -7.21 -7.53
C ASN A 49 8.64 -7.04 -8.35
N ALA A 50 7.47 -7.10 -7.72
CA ALA A 50 6.19 -6.84 -8.39
C ALA A 50 6.14 -5.40 -8.96
N PHE A 51 6.66 -4.41 -8.23
CA PHE A 51 6.74 -3.03 -8.72
C PHE A 51 7.75 -2.81 -9.85
N ARG A 52 8.59 -3.80 -10.19
CA ARG A 52 9.49 -3.75 -11.36
C ARG A 52 8.82 -4.19 -12.65
N LEU A 53 7.62 -4.75 -12.57
CA LEU A 53 6.83 -5.13 -13.74
C LEU A 53 6.35 -3.87 -14.49
N PRO A 54 5.96 -4.00 -15.77
CA PRO A 54 5.36 -2.90 -16.51
C PRO A 54 4.18 -2.29 -15.73
N PRO A 55 4.04 -0.95 -15.70
CA PRO A 55 2.94 -0.30 -15.00
C PRO A 55 1.58 -0.81 -15.49
N SER A 56 0.68 -1.06 -14.53
CA SER A 56 -0.71 -1.42 -14.79
C SER A 56 -1.62 -0.38 -14.14
N PRO A 57 -2.73 0.03 -14.78
CA PRO A 57 -3.70 0.94 -14.17
C PRO A 57 -4.44 0.33 -12.97
N TYR A 58 -4.32 -0.99 -12.74
CA TYR A 58 -5.00 -1.72 -11.67
C TYR A 58 -4.07 -2.10 -10.52
N VAL A 59 -2.80 -1.71 -10.60
CA VAL A 59 -1.81 -1.93 -9.53
C VAL A 59 -1.32 -0.57 -9.07
N VAL A 60 -1.35 -0.34 -7.76
CA VAL A 60 -0.86 0.90 -7.16
C VAL A 60 0.57 1.20 -7.62
N GLN A 61 0.84 2.45 -7.97
CA GLN A 61 2.14 2.84 -8.47
C GLN A 61 3.14 3.04 -7.33
N ALA A 62 4.30 2.37 -7.41
CA ALA A 62 5.45 2.72 -6.58
C ALA A 62 6.11 4.00 -7.11
N ILE A 63 6.25 4.98 -6.22
CA ILE A 63 6.88 6.29 -6.49
C ILE A 63 8.36 6.22 -6.13
N ALA A 64 8.67 5.65 -4.97
CA ALA A 64 10.04 5.57 -4.46
C ALA A 64 10.23 4.37 -3.53
N LEU A 65 11.48 3.94 -3.43
CA LEU A 65 11.95 2.97 -2.46
C LEU A 65 13.00 3.63 -1.60
N THR A 66 12.84 3.54 -0.28
CA THR A 66 13.80 4.13 0.65
C THR A 66 14.33 3.06 1.61
N SER A 67 15.59 3.20 1.95
CA SER A 67 16.27 2.39 2.95
C SER A 67 17.06 3.37 3.82
N SER A 68 16.58 3.62 5.03
CA SER A 68 17.26 4.49 6.00
C SER A 68 17.56 3.72 7.26
N GLY A 69 18.86 3.50 7.52
CA GLY A 69 19.33 2.64 8.60
C GLY A 69 18.73 1.25 8.50
N ILE A 70 17.88 0.91 9.48
CA ILE A 70 17.21 -0.40 9.57
C ILE A 70 15.82 -0.44 8.93
N CYS A 71 15.26 0.71 8.53
CA CYS A 71 13.91 0.80 8.01
C CYS A 71 13.91 0.69 6.48
N LEU A 72 13.13 -0.26 5.98
CA LEU A 72 12.78 -0.37 4.57
C LEU A 72 11.37 0.19 4.38
N GLN A 73 11.22 1.08 3.40
CA GLN A 73 9.94 1.68 3.08
C GLN A 73 9.67 1.65 1.58
N ILE A 74 8.41 1.45 1.24
CA ILE A 74 7.86 1.62 -0.10
C ILE A 74 6.95 2.84 -0.05
N VAL A 75 7.20 3.79 -0.94
CA VAL A 75 6.33 4.95 -1.14
C VAL A 75 5.51 4.70 -2.38
N THR A 76 4.19 4.65 -2.23
CA THR A 76 3.24 4.49 -3.34
C THR A 76 2.34 5.72 -3.45
N GLU A 77 1.58 5.79 -4.55
CA GLU A 77 0.41 6.65 -4.58
C GLU A 77 -0.53 6.35 -3.41
N PHE A 78 -1.23 7.38 -2.94
CA PHE A 78 -2.30 7.23 -1.96
C PHE A 78 -3.62 7.03 -2.70
N ILE A 79 -4.32 5.95 -2.39
CA ILE A 79 -5.67 5.69 -2.91
C ILE A 79 -6.67 6.27 -1.92
N GLU A 80 -7.43 7.27 -2.37
CA GLU A 80 -8.49 7.88 -1.57
C GLU A 80 -9.70 6.97 -1.39
N GLY A 81 -10.42 7.17 -0.29
CA GLY A 81 -11.64 6.43 0.00
C GLY A 81 -11.42 5.17 0.82
N LYS A 82 -12.30 4.19 0.62
CA LYS A 82 -12.36 2.92 1.37
C LYS A 82 -11.82 1.79 0.49
N ASN A 83 -11.15 0.82 1.11
CA ASN A 83 -10.81 -0.42 0.40
C ASN A 83 -12.07 -1.27 0.16
N LEU A 84 -11.98 -2.28 -0.72
CA LEU A 84 -13.12 -3.10 -1.10
C LEU A 84 -13.78 -3.80 0.11
N GLN A 85 -13.01 -4.25 1.09
CA GLN A 85 -13.56 -4.87 2.31
C GLN A 85 -14.38 -3.87 3.14
N GLN A 86 -13.88 -2.65 3.31
CA GLN A 86 -14.60 -1.57 4.00
C GLN A 86 -15.84 -1.13 3.24
N LEU A 87 -15.81 -1.16 1.91
CA LEU A 87 -16.98 -0.88 1.07
C LEU A 87 -18.03 -1.98 1.20
N ILE A 88 -17.63 -3.26 1.14
CA ILE A 88 -18.55 -4.40 1.30
C ILE A 88 -19.24 -4.37 2.67
N ASN A 89 -18.54 -3.92 3.70
CA ASN A 89 -19.08 -3.81 5.07
C ASN A 89 -19.86 -2.51 5.32
N ASP A 90 -19.99 -1.62 4.33
CA ASP A 90 -20.75 -0.39 4.43
C ASP A 90 -22.17 -0.65 3.92
N ASP A 91 -23.16 -0.65 4.81
CA ASP A 91 -24.56 -0.90 4.47
C ASP A 91 -25.13 0.13 3.47
N MET A 92 -24.52 1.31 3.39
CA MET A 92 -24.91 2.36 2.44
C MET A 92 -24.28 2.16 1.05
N TRP A 93 -23.31 1.26 0.92
CA TRP A 93 -22.65 0.99 -0.36
C TRP A 93 -23.44 -0.03 -1.17
N HIS A 94 -24.29 0.48 -2.06
CA HIS A 94 -25.05 -0.34 -2.99
C HIS A 94 -24.39 -0.36 -4.36
N VAL A 95 -23.96 -1.54 -4.79
CA VAL A 95 -23.43 -1.79 -6.14
C VAL A 95 -24.28 -2.78 -6.92
N ASN A 96 -24.63 -2.39 -8.14
CA ASN A 96 -25.36 -3.26 -9.07
C ASN A 96 -24.44 -4.32 -9.70
N PHE A 97 -25.03 -5.29 -10.39
CA PHE A 97 -24.28 -6.40 -11.00
C PHE A 97 -23.20 -5.92 -11.98
N SER A 98 -23.49 -4.91 -12.80
CA SER A 98 -22.53 -4.37 -13.77
C SER A 98 -21.32 -3.73 -13.10
N GLN A 99 -21.51 -3.01 -11.98
CA GLN A 99 -20.42 -2.42 -11.21
C GLN A 99 -19.56 -3.48 -10.53
N ARG A 100 -20.17 -4.57 -10.03
CA ARG A 100 -19.41 -5.71 -9.47
C ARG A 100 -18.55 -6.37 -10.53
N LEU A 101 -19.10 -6.55 -11.73
CA LEU A 101 -18.37 -7.12 -12.86
C LEU A 101 -17.21 -6.21 -13.30
N GLN A 102 -17.42 -4.89 -13.30
CA GLN A 102 -16.36 -3.93 -13.57
C GLN A 102 -15.22 -4.05 -12.55
N LEU A 103 -15.51 -4.14 -11.25
CA LEU A 103 -14.48 -4.35 -10.21
C LEU A 103 -13.72 -5.67 -10.39
N ALA A 104 -14.37 -6.72 -10.89
CA ALA A 104 -13.73 -8.03 -11.10
C ALA A 104 -12.81 -8.09 -12.33
N PHE A 105 -12.96 -7.14 -13.27
CA PHE A 105 -12.12 -7.05 -14.47
C PHE A 105 -11.01 -6.01 -14.37
N GLN A 106 -10.88 -5.36 -13.21
CA GLN A 106 -9.71 -4.59 -12.81
C GLN A 106 -8.68 -5.55 -12.21
#